data_AF-A0A2H5ZEW2-F1
#
_entry.id   AF-A0A2H5ZEW2-F1
#
_cell.length_a   1.000
_cell.length_b   1.000
_cell.length_c   1.000
_cell.angle_alpha   90.00
_cell.angle_beta   90.00
_cell.angle_gamma   90.00
#
_symmetry.space_group_name_H-M   'P 1'
#
loop_
_entity.id
_entity.type
_entity.pdbx_description
1 polymer ?
#
loop_
_entity_poly.entity_id
_entity_poly.type
_entity_poly.pdbx_seq_one_letter_code
_entity_poly.pdbx_strand_id
1 'polypeptide(L)'
;MPPRPLAVIRGATEEELGASLESFFVPFEAEPTPVASLAQGRPARLRDRREVAVKLPYPEVADMVRLDRATPRADVLLGRAVGLPRRV
;
A
#
# COMPACT_ATOMS: atom_id res chain seq x y z
N MET A 1 -4.59 10.51 -11.75
CA MET A 1 -3.21 11.00 -11.68
C MET A 1 -2.30 9.99 -12.36
N PRO A 2 -1.18 10.40 -13.00
CA PRO A 2 -0.22 9.45 -13.54
C PRO A 2 0.44 8.63 -12.41
N PRO A 3 0.78 7.35 -12.66
CA PRO A 3 1.42 6.52 -11.64
C PRO A 3 2.80 7.06 -11.26
N ARG A 4 3.18 6.89 -9.99
CA ARG A 4 4.51 7.20 -9.48
C ARG A 4 5.38 5.93 -9.46
N PRO A 5 6.70 6.07 -9.71
CA PRO A 5 7.65 4.98 -9.54
C PRO A 5 7.58 4.42 -8.11
N LEU A 6 7.77 3.11 -7.96
CA LEU A 6 7.79 2.48 -6.65
C LEU A 6 8.84 3.11 -5.73
N ALA A 7 10.02 3.47 -6.27
CA ALA A 7 11.07 4.14 -5.53
C ALA A 7 10.62 5.45 -4.86
N VAL A 8 9.68 6.19 -5.46
CA VAL A 8 9.16 7.46 -4.91
C VAL A 8 8.23 7.21 -3.73
N ILE A 9 7.38 6.18 -3.81
CA ILE A 9 6.36 5.92 -2.78
C ILE A 9 6.89 4.99 -1.68
N ARG A 10 7.92 4.19 -1.98
CA ARG A 10 8.54 3.23 -1.06
C ARG A 10 8.96 3.90 0.24
N GLY A 11 9.74 4.99 0.17
CA GLY A 11 10.26 5.65 1.38
C GLY A 11 9.15 6.11 2.32
N ALA A 12 8.13 6.79 1.80
CA ALA A 12 6.98 7.24 2.59
C ALA A 12 6.18 6.06 3.19
N THR A 13 6.09 4.94 2.46
CA THR A 13 5.38 3.74 2.92
C THR A 13 6.16 3.00 4.01
N GLU A 14 7.48 2.90 3.87
CA GLU A 14 8.35 2.26 4.87
C GLU A 14 8.45 3.07 6.16
N GLU A 15 8.50 4.40 6.04
CA GLU A 15 8.40 5.31 7.18
C GLU A 15 7.10 5.10 7.96
N GLU A 16 5.98 4.94 7.24
CA GLU A 16 4.67 4.72 7.85
C GLU A 16 4.55 3.33 8.52
N LEU A 17 5.11 2.29 7.88
CA LEU A 17 5.10 0.92 8.41
C LEU A 17 6.13 0.71 9.53
N GLY A 18 7.11 1.61 9.67
CA GLY A 18 8.24 1.47 10.59
C GLY A 18 9.21 0.33 10.23
N ALA A 19 9.12 -0.22 9.01
CA ALA A 19 9.94 -1.32 8.53
C ALA A 19 9.99 -1.33 6.99
N SER A 20 11.03 -1.99 6.44
CA SER A 20 11.17 -2.12 4.98
C SER A 20 10.04 -2.93 4.35
N LEU A 21 9.69 -2.63 3.10
CA LEU A 21 8.68 -3.42 2.38
C LEU A 21 9.13 -4.88 2.25
N GLU A 22 10.43 -5.13 2.14
CA GLU A 22 11.02 -6.47 2.11
C GLU A 22 10.70 -7.26 3.39
N SER A 23 10.47 -6.62 4.52
CA SER A 23 10.11 -7.33 5.76
C SER A 23 8.74 -8.01 5.67
N PHE A 24 7.84 -7.48 4.84
CA PHE A 24 6.47 -7.99 4.67
C PHE A 24 6.29 -8.76 3.35
N PHE A 25 6.93 -8.29 2.29
CA PHE A 25 6.75 -8.76 0.93
C PHE A 25 8.04 -9.41 0.39
N VAL A 26 7.87 -10.33 -0.55
CA VAL A 26 8.94 -10.71 -1.49
C VAL A 26 9.16 -9.52 -2.42
N PRO A 27 10.42 -9.20 -2.82
CA PRO A 27 10.69 -8.09 -3.73
C PRO A 27 9.78 -8.12 -4.96
N PHE A 28 9.23 -6.95 -5.30
CA PHE A 28 8.29 -6.79 -6.40
C PHE A 28 8.54 -5.46 -7.12
N GLU A 29 8.43 -5.49 -8.45
CA GLU A 29 8.52 -4.31 -9.32
C GLU A 29 7.31 -4.21 -10.26
N ALA A 30 6.22 -4.90 -9.92
CA ALA A 30 5.04 -5.04 -10.76
C ALA A 30 4.43 -3.68 -11.15
N GLU A 31 3.97 -3.58 -12.39
CA GLU A 31 3.40 -2.36 -12.97
C GLU A 31 2.28 -1.77 -12.08
N PRO A 32 2.25 -0.45 -11.89
CA PRO A 32 1.22 0.20 -11.12
C PRO A 32 -0.11 0.17 -11.88
N THR A 33 -1.16 -0.24 -11.18
CA THR A 33 -2.53 -0.18 -11.68
C THR A 33 -3.26 0.95 -10.95
N PRO A 34 -3.92 1.87 -11.66
CA PRO A 34 -4.83 2.83 -11.02
C PRO A 34 -5.91 2.06 -10.24
N VAL A 35 -6.17 2.46 -9.00
CA VAL A 35 -7.25 1.88 -8.20
C VAL A 35 -8.31 2.93 -7.91
N ALA A 36 -9.56 2.51 -7.70
CA ALA A 36 -10.62 3.42 -7.26
C ALA A 36 -10.25 3.95 -5.86
N SER A 37 -9.74 5.18 -5.81
CA SER A 37 -9.30 6.00 -4.66
C SER A 37 -8.05 6.82 -5.04
N LEU A 38 -7.61 7.71 -4.17
CA LEU A 38 -6.43 8.56 -4.31
C LEU A 38 -5.10 7.79 -4.16
N ALA A 39 -5.00 6.64 -4.82
CA ALA A 39 -3.90 5.69 -4.71
C ALA A 39 -3.64 4.95 -6.02
N GLN A 40 -2.49 4.28 -6.08
CA GLN A 40 -2.16 3.27 -7.09
C GLN A 40 -1.98 1.91 -6.42
N GLY A 41 -2.43 0.85 -7.08
CA GLY A 41 -2.23 -0.53 -6.65
C GLY A 41 -0.99 -1.14 -7.28
N ARG A 42 -0.32 -2.05 -6.58
CA ARG A 42 0.69 -2.95 -7.17
C ARG A 42 0.48 -4.38 -6.71
N PRO A 43 0.56 -5.38 -7.61
CA PRO A 43 0.67 -6.77 -7.21
C PRO A 43 1.92 -6.99 -6.38
N ALA A 44 1.78 -7.71 -5.27
CA ALA A 44 2.89 -8.15 -4.44
C ALA A 44 2.61 -9.54 -3.88
N ARG A 45 3.63 -10.14 -3.28
CA ARG A 45 3.52 -11.43 -2.61
C ARG A 45 4.06 -11.31 -1.20
N LEU A 46 3.28 -11.75 -0.22
CA LEU A 46 3.73 -11.86 1.17
C LEU A 46 4.81 -12.95 1.30
N ARG A 47 5.61 -12.87 2.36
CA ARG A 47 6.63 -13.90 2.65
C ARG A 47 6.05 -15.31 2.85
N ASP A 48 4.79 -15.41 3.29
CA ASP A 48 4.03 -16.67 3.39
C ASP A 48 3.43 -17.16 2.06
N ARG A 49 3.86 -16.55 0.95
CA ARG A 49 3.47 -16.84 -0.44
C ARG A 49 2.07 -16.41 -0.87
N ARG A 50 1.29 -15.75 -0.02
CA ARG A 50 -0.02 -15.20 -0.44
C ARG A 50 0.16 -14.01 -1.37
N GLU A 51 -0.62 -13.99 -2.45
CA GLU A 51 -0.69 -12.86 -3.39
C GLU A 51 -1.62 -11.77 -2.84
N VAL A 52 -1.20 -10.52 -2.99
CA VAL A 52 -1.92 -9.34 -2.47
C VAL A 52 -1.78 -8.18 -3.45
N ALA A 53 -2.74 -7.25 -3.39
CA ALA A 53 -2.61 -5.94 -4.02
C ALA A 53 -2.26 -4.90 -2.95
N VAL A 54 -1.10 -4.26 -3.08
CA VAL A 54 -0.65 -3.19 -2.18
C VAL A 54 -1.20 -1.86 -2.70
N LYS A 55 -2.04 -1.20 -1.89
CA LYS A 55 -2.54 0.15 -2.19
C LYS A 55 -1.54 1.18 -1.67
N LEU A 56 -1.01 2.00 -2.57
CA LEU A 56 -0.01 3.02 -2.30
C LEU A 56 -0.64 4.39 -2.59
N PRO A 57 -0.95 5.21 -1.58
CA PRO A 57 -1.49 6.55 -1.80
C PRO A 57 -0.53 7.40 -2.64
N TYR A 58 -1.06 8.33 -3.43
CA TYR A 58 -0.22 9.30 -4.12
C TYR A 58 0.48 10.21 -3.08
N PRO A 59 1.75 10.62 -3.29
CA PRO A 59 2.46 11.49 -2.35
C PRO A 59 1.66 12.75 -1.98
N GLU A 60 1.00 13.36 -2.96
CA GLU A 60 0.17 14.57 -2.81
C GLU A 60 -1.03 14.34 -1.86
N VAL A 61 -1.42 13.09 -1.66
CA VAL A 61 -2.53 12.66 -0.82
C VAL A 61 -2.01 12.11 0.51
N ALA A 62 -0.81 11.53 0.52
CA ALA A 62 -0.19 11.00 1.73
C ALA A 62 -0.04 12.09 2.81
N ASP A 63 0.31 13.32 2.42
CA ASP A 63 0.39 14.45 3.34
C ASP A 63 -0.98 14.86 3.89
N MET A 64 -2.05 14.76 3.09
CA MET A 64 -3.42 15.00 3.54
C MET A 64 -3.92 13.90 4.50
N VAL A 65 -3.57 12.64 4.23
CA VAL A 65 -3.94 11.50 5.09
C VAL A 65 -3.19 11.54 6.42
N ARG A 66 -1.94 12.00 6.44
CA ARG A 66 -1.19 12.25 7.69
C ARG A 66 -1.89 13.29 8.57
N LEU A 67 -2.48 14.33 7.97
CA LEU A 67 -3.26 15.33 8.70
C LEU A 67 -4.59 14.75 9.23
N ASP A 68 -5.23 13.88 8.46
CA ASP A 68 -6.47 13.18 8.84
C ASP A 68 -6.26 12.20 10.02
N ARG A 69 -5.08 11.56 10.11
CA ARG A 69 -4.70 10.67 11.22
C ARG A 69 -4.67 11.31 12.61
N ALA A 70 -4.66 12.64 12.73
CA ALA A 70 -4.84 13.32 14.01
C ALA A 70 -6.29 13.24 14.54
N THR A 71 -7.24 12.80 13.70
CA THR A 71 -8.63 12.55 14.06
C THR A 71 -8.93 11.05 13.88
N PRO A 72 -9.25 10.29 14.94
CA PRO A 72 -9.43 8.85 14.79
C PRO A 72 -10.77 8.53 14.12
N ARG A 73 -10.74 8.35 12.80
CA ARG A 73 -11.69 7.48 12.08
C ARG A 73 -10.90 6.36 11.42
N ALA A 74 -11.17 5.14 11.89
CA ALA A 74 -10.37 3.93 11.75
C ALA A 74 -10.50 3.27 10.36
N ASP A 75 -10.46 4.06 9.28
CA ASP A 75 -10.88 3.62 7.96
C ASP A 75 -9.73 3.65 6.94
N VAL A 76 -8.61 4.29 7.29
CA VAL A 76 -7.52 4.59 6.36
C VAL A 76 -6.22 4.00 6.87
N LEU A 77 -5.63 3.13 6.04
CA LEU A 77 -4.32 2.48 6.18
C LEU A 77 -4.25 1.26 7.11
N LEU A 78 -5.07 0.25 6.80
CA LEU A 78 -4.57 -1.11 6.53
C LEU A 78 -5.66 -1.83 5.74
N GLY A 79 -5.78 -1.48 4.45
CA GLY A 79 -6.64 -2.23 3.54
C GLY A 79 -6.14 -3.66 3.53
N ARG A 80 -6.89 -4.55 4.20
CA ARG A 80 -6.78 -6.01 4.17
C ARG A 80 -5.99 -6.46 2.94
N ALA A 81 -4.95 -7.26 3.15
CA ALA A 81 -4.46 -8.17 2.11
C ALA A 81 -5.69 -8.83 1.47
N VAL A 82 -6.12 -8.37 0.30
CA VAL A 82 -7.22 -8.98 -0.44
C VAL A 82 -6.64 -10.23 -1.07
N GLY A 83 -6.64 -11.26 -0.24
CA GLY A 83 -6.34 -12.66 -0.47
C GLY A 83 -7.06 -13.41 0.64
N LEU A 84 -8.39 -13.29 0.68
CA LEU A 84 -9.22 -14.13 1.55
C LEU A 84 -9.34 -15.49 0.87
N PRO A 85 -8.74 -16.58 1.39
CA PRO A 85 -9.35 -17.88 1.17
C PRO A 85 -10.76 -17.81 1.76
N ARG A 86 -11.77 -18.21 0.97
CA ARG A 86 -13.10 -18.49 1.50
C ARG A 86 -12.92 -19.46 2.68
N ARG A 87 -13.36 -19.07 3.87
CA ARG A 87 -13.48 -20.01 4.98
C ARG A 87 -14.74 -20.85 4.74
N VAL A 88 -14.48 -22.16 4.67
CA VAL A 88 -15.40 -23.31 4.61
C VAL A 88 -16.20 -23.44 3.32
#